data_AF-A0A7W1PAL4-F1
#
_entry.id   AF-A0A7W1PAL4-F1
#
_cell.length_a   1.000
_cell.length_b   1.000
_cell.length_c   1.000
_cell.angle_alpha   90.00
_cell.angle_beta   90.00
_cell.angle_gamma   90.00
#
_symmetry.space_group_name_H-M   'P 1'
#
loop_
_entity.id
_entity.type
_entity.pdbx_description
1 polymer ?
#
loop_
_entity_poly.entity_id
_entity_poly.type
_entity_poly.pdbx_seq_one_letter_code
_entity_poly.pdbx_strand_id
1 'polypeptide(L)'
;MVEAVMLWNEPNNLSHWDFEIDPEWKLFAGLVKSASAAVAAERPRLSRVMGGLSPIDPCFVRTLQAHGALDAVDVLALHGFPLDWNHWQIHEWPDKLEEIRAVTNLPLWVSEVGVSTFGAEEVQVFGLHRTAELLRGQVDRVHWYSLYDLPRAWPATTRHREAEGSAYYRHFYMGLLREDGSPKLAAEQFHEFTPDLGICQWFHFEDPRLGEAVRWLERLGVRYLRTGLSWADSIRPGAQDWFDRQMRALEPFEVTLTFCFTPEGEGIRPNHTSPPRNAQAFADFCAAQIRRYA
;
A
#
# COMPACT_ATOMS: atom_id res chain seq x y z
N MET A 1 -14.51 8.70 -2.60
CA MET A 1 -15.24 7.67 -1.84
C MET A 1 -14.51 6.32 -1.88
N VAL A 2 -14.65 5.48 -0.85
CA VAL A 2 -13.97 4.16 -0.75
C VAL A 2 -14.52 3.18 -1.79
N GLU A 3 -13.65 2.69 -2.67
CA GLU A 3 -13.99 1.74 -3.75
C GLU A 3 -13.53 0.31 -3.47
N ALA A 4 -12.44 0.17 -2.72
CA ALA A 4 -11.91 -1.11 -2.28
C ALA A 4 -11.23 -0.98 -0.92
N VAL A 5 -11.06 -2.11 -0.24
CA VAL A 5 -10.30 -2.21 1.00
C VAL A 5 -9.16 -3.19 0.85
N MET A 6 -7.96 -2.79 1.24
CA MET A 6 -6.79 -3.66 1.29
C MET A 6 -6.56 -4.13 2.72
N LEU A 7 -6.47 -5.45 2.88
CA LEU A 7 -6.23 -6.09 4.16
C LEU A 7 -4.73 -6.34 4.34
N TRP A 8 -4.11 -5.39 5.04
CA TRP A 8 -2.68 -5.28 5.33
C TRP A 8 -1.81 -4.69 4.22
N ASN A 9 -0.57 -4.33 4.57
CA ASN A 9 0.47 -3.91 3.64
C ASN A 9 1.66 -4.87 3.72
N GLU A 10 2.19 -5.36 2.59
CA GLU A 10 3.43 -6.16 2.53
C GLU A 10 3.54 -7.29 3.57
N PRO A 11 2.57 -8.21 3.65
CA PRO A 11 2.57 -9.27 4.68
C PRO A 11 3.72 -10.28 4.55
N ASN A 12 4.44 -10.29 3.43
CA ASN A 12 5.65 -11.08 3.22
C ASN A 12 6.95 -10.25 3.39
N ASN A 13 6.87 -9.05 3.95
CA ASN A 13 7.99 -8.23 4.38
C ASN A 13 8.03 -8.15 5.92
N LEU A 14 9.18 -8.47 6.52
CA LEU A 14 9.32 -8.49 7.98
C LEU A 14 9.15 -7.10 8.62
N SER A 15 9.34 -6.03 7.83
CA SER A 15 9.08 -4.66 8.26
C SER A 15 7.60 -4.34 8.39
N HIS A 16 6.71 -5.25 7.98
CA HIS A 16 5.26 -5.06 7.98
C HIS A 16 4.50 -6.22 8.64
N TRP A 17 5.04 -7.44 8.64
CA TRP A 17 4.49 -8.60 9.35
C TRP A 17 5.62 -9.49 9.89
N ASP A 18 5.64 -9.72 11.20
CA ASP A 18 6.65 -10.57 11.85
C ASP A 18 6.39 -12.06 11.59
N PHE A 19 6.82 -12.54 10.42
CA PHE A 19 6.78 -13.95 10.05
C PHE A 19 7.83 -14.80 10.80
N GLU A 20 8.67 -14.25 11.69
CA GLU A 20 9.40 -15.10 12.66
C GLU A 20 8.44 -15.64 13.73
N ILE A 21 7.34 -14.93 14.00
CA ILE A 21 6.23 -15.38 14.86
C ILE A 21 5.24 -16.24 14.05
N ASP A 22 5.04 -15.91 12.78
CA ASP A 22 4.08 -16.59 11.88
C ASP A 22 4.76 -17.14 10.60
N PRO A 23 5.65 -18.14 10.71
CA PRO A 23 6.53 -18.58 9.61
C PRO A 23 5.82 -19.22 8.41
N GLU A 24 4.54 -19.56 8.54
CA GLU A 24 3.72 -20.09 7.45
C GLU A 24 2.49 -19.21 7.15
N TRP A 25 2.45 -17.98 7.69
CA TRP A 25 1.36 -17.03 7.48
C TRP A 25 -0.04 -17.58 7.84
N LYS A 26 -0.10 -18.48 8.82
CA LYS A 26 -1.35 -19.07 9.31
C LYS A 26 -2.17 -18.05 10.07
N LEU A 27 -1.51 -17.23 10.90
CA LEU A 27 -2.17 -16.14 11.63
C LEU A 27 -2.60 -15.05 10.65
N PHE A 28 -1.75 -14.72 9.68
CA PHE A 28 -2.09 -13.75 8.63
C PHE A 28 -3.31 -14.19 7.81
N ALA A 29 -3.35 -15.46 7.37
CA ALA A 29 -4.49 -16.01 6.65
C ALA A 29 -5.79 -15.97 7.50
N GLY A 30 -5.70 -16.25 8.80
CA GLY A 30 -6.81 -16.10 9.74
C GLY A 30 -7.30 -14.66 9.87
N LEU A 31 -6.36 -13.71 9.92
CA LEU A 31 -6.63 -12.28 9.97
C LEU A 31 -7.37 -11.79 8.71
N VAL A 32 -6.88 -12.15 7.53
CA VAL A 32 -7.51 -11.80 6.24
C VAL A 32 -8.93 -12.35 6.17
N LYS A 33 -9.13 -13.63 6.50
CA LYS A 33 -10.48 -14.25 6.50
C LYS A 33 -11.44 -13.54 7.46
N SER A 34 -10.98 -13.23 8.67
CA SER A 34 -11.82 -12.59 9.69
C SER A 34 -12.20 -11.17 9.29
N ALA A 35 -11.21 -10.37 8.85
CA ALA A 35 -11.44 -9.00 8.41
C ALA A 35 -12.29 -8.94 7.15
N SER A 36 -12.04 -9.82 6.18
CA SER A 36 -12.86 -9.93 4.96
C SER A 36 -14.33 -10.23 5.29
N ALA A 37 -14.59 -11.20 6.17
CA ALA A 37 -15.96 -11.53 6.59
C ALA A 37 -16.65 -10.33 7.27
N ALA A 38 -15.92 -9.60 8.12
CA ALA A 38 -16.44 -8.41 8.79
C ALA A 38 -16.72 -7.25 7.80
N VAL A 39 -15.83 -7.01 6.84
CA VAL A 39 -16.05 -6.07 5.73
C VAL A 39 -17.27 -6.47 4.92
N ALA A 40 -17.40 -7.75 4.55
CA ALA A 40 -18.50 -8.26 3.76
C ALA A 40 -19.85 -8.13 4.48
N ALA A 41 -19.87 -8.26 5.82
CA ALA A 41 -21.07 -8.06 6.62
C ALA A 41 -21.57 -6.61 6.59
N GLU A 42 -20.66 -5.63 6.57
CA GLU A 42 -21.01 -4.21 6.46
C GLU A 42 -21.32 -3.81 5.01
N ARG A 43 -20.49 -4.23 4.05
CA ARG A 43 -20.55 -3.85 2.64
C ARG A 43 -20.20 -5.05 1.73
N PRO A 44 -21.18 -5.92 1.41
CA PRO A 44 -20.94 -7.16 0.65
C PRO A 44 -20.28 -6.97 -0.73
N ARG A 45 -20.57 -5.84 -1.39
CA ARG A 45 -20.08 -5.50 -2.73
C ARG A 45 -18.77 -4.72 -2.75
N LEU A 46 -18.21 -4.37 -1.60
CA LEU A 46 -16.93 -3.67 -1.55
C LEU A 46 -15.81 -4.65 -1.87
N SER A 47 -14.97 -4.32 -2.86
CA SER A 47 -13.84 -5.15 -3.26
C SER A 47 -12.84 -5.27 -2.12
N ARG A 48 -12.48 -6.51 -1.78
CA ARG A 48 -11.46 -6.83 -0.78
C ARG A 48 -10.18 -7.23 -1.51
N VAL A 49 -9.10 -6.55 -1.19
CA VAL A 49 -7.81 -6.70 -1.85
C VAL A 49 -6.84 -7.34 -0.85
N MET A 50 -6.14 -8.40 -1.28
CA MET A 50 -5.04 -8.97 -0.49
C MET A 50 -3.96 -7.92 -0.26
N GLY A 51 -3.32 -7.92 0.91
CA GLY A 51 -2.19 -7.03 1.19
C GLY A 51 -1.10 -7.15 0.12
N GLY A 52 -0.60 -6.00 -0.35
CA GLY A 52 0.30 -5.96 -1.51
C GLY A 52 1.60 -6.72 -1.31
N LEU A 53 1.93 -7.64 -2.22
CA LEU A 53 3.09 -8.53 -2.09
C LEU A 53 4.40 -7.79 -2.36
N SER A 54 5.33 -7.83 -1.40
CA SER A 54 6.68 -7.28 -1.52
C SER A 54 7.66 -8.18 -0.77
N PRO A 55 8.48 -8.99 -1.47
CA PRO A 55 8.61 -9.10 -2.92
C PRO A 55 7.42 -9.82 -3.60
N ILE A 56 7.34 -9.74 -4.92
CA ILE A 56 6.44 -10.57 -5.73
C ILE A 56 6.91 -12.03 -5.65
N ASP A 57 6.07 -12.91 -5.09
CA ASP A 57 6.43 -14.32 -4.85
C ASP A 57 5.22 -15.26 -5.06
N PRO A 58 5.23 -16.11 -6.11
CA PRO A 58 4.19 -17.11 -6.34
C PRO A 58 4.09 -18.18 -5.24
N CYS A 59 5.18 -18.51 -4.55
CA CYS A 59 5.17 -19.48 -3.45
C CYS A 59 4.34 -18.95 -2.28
N PHE A 60 4.52 -17.68 -1.92
CA PHE A 60 3.69 -17.01 -0.91
C PHE A 60 2.20 -17.06 -1.26
N VAL A 61 1.83 -16.82 -2.52
CA VAL A 61 0.42 -16.93 -2.98
C VAL A 61 -0.11 -18.35 -2.78
N ARG A 62 0.65 -19.39 -3.13
CA ARG A 62 0.25 -20.79 -2.92
C ARG A 62 0.07 -21.11 -1.44
N THR A 63 0.94 -20.60 -0.56
CA THR A 63 0.81 -20.75 0.90
C THR A 63 -0.49 -20.15 1.41
N LEU A 64 -0.80 -18.92 1.01
CA LEU A 64 -2.06 -18.27 1.40
C LEU A 64 -3.29 -19.00 0.86
N GLN A 65 -3.23 -19.54 -0.37
CA GLN A 65 -4.30 -20.37 -0.94
C GLN A 65 -4.50 -21.65 -0.13
N ALA A 66 -3.41 -22.32 0.28
CA ALA A 66 -3.49 -23.53 1.11
C ALA A 66 -4.11 -23.26 2.49
N HIS A 67 -4.08 -22.01 2.96
CA HIS A 67 -4.74 -21.55 4.18
C HIS A 67 -6.14 -20.94 3.95
N GLY A 68 -6.63 -20.94 2.71
CA GLY A 68 -7.95 -20.43 2.31
C GLY A 68 -8.08 -18.90 2.37
N ALA A 69 -6.97 -18.16 2.41
CA ALA A 69 -7.01 -16.69 2.49
C ALA A 69 -7.41 -16.06 1.15
N LEU A 70 -7.03 -16.69 0.02
CA LEU A 70 -7.39 -16.20 -1.32
C LEU A 70 -8.89 -16.29 -1.59
N ASP A 71 -9.60 -17.25 -0.98
CA ASP A 71 -11.06 -17.39 -1.13
C ASP A 71 -11.82 -16.24 -0.44
N ALA A 72 -11.14 -15.44 0.40
CA ALA A 72 -11.72 -14.33 1.13
C ALA A 72 -11.45 -12.96 0.48
N VAL A 73 -10.78 -12.90 -0.67
CA VAL A 73 -10.46 -11.64 -1.35
C VAL A 73 -10.88 -11.71 -2.81
N ASP A 74 -11.09 -10.54 -3.40
CA ASP A 74 -11.53 -10.40 -4.78
C ASP A 74 -10.36 -10.05 -5.72
N VAL A 75 -9.25 -9.54 -5.19
CA VAL A 75 -8.09 -9.04 -5.94
C VAL A 75 -6.79 -9.38 -5.22
N LEU A 76 -5.73 -9.70 -5.97
CA LEU A 76 -4.37 -9.83 -5.48
C LEU A 76 -3.53 -8.60 -5.87
N ALA A 77 -2.86 -7.99 -4.90
CA ALA A 77 -2.07 -6.80 -5.11
C ALA A 77 -0.56 -7.08 -5.05
N LEU A 78 0.21 -6.41 -5.91
CA LEU A 78 1.65 -6.60 -6.09
C LEU A 78 2.39 -5.27 -5.94
N HIS A 79 3.56 -5.30 -5.31
CA HIS A 79 4.46 -4.16 -5.20
C HIS A 79 5.76 -4.43 -5.97
N GLY A 80 6.28 -3.40 -6.65
CA GLY A 80 7.54 -3.53 -7.37
C GLY A 80 8.33 -2.23 -7.47
N PHE A 81 9.61 -2.33 -7.15
CA PHE A 81 10.61 -1.28 -7.13
C PHE A 81 11.94 -1.80 -7.71
N PRO A 82 11.95 -2.23 -8.99
CA PRO A 82 13.10 -2.87 -9.65
C PRO A 82 14.32 -1.97 -9.84
N LEU A 83 14.17 -0.64 -9.70
CA LEU A 83 15.29 0.31 -9.77
C LEU A 83 15.86 0.66 -8.38
N ASP A 84 15.28 0.11 -7.31
CA ASP A 84 15.57 0.50 -5.93
C ASP A 84 15.87 -0.70 -5.02
N TRP A 85 14.89 -1.59 -4.83
CA TRP A 85 14.97 -2.65 -3.81
C TRP A 85 14.87 -4.06 -4.38
N ASN A 86 14.23 -4.27 -5.53
CA ASN A 86 14.11 -5.62 -6.06
C ASN A 86 15.31 -6.05 -6.88
N HIS A 87 15.54 -7.37 -6.92
CA HIS A 87 16.64 -8.01 -7.64
C HIS A 87 16.23 -8.52 -9.03
N TRP A 88 15.41 -7.75 -9.73
CA TRP A 88 14.99 -7.98 -11.11
C TRP A 88 14.86 -6.63 -11.84
N GLN A 89 15.03 -6.63 -13.15
CA GLN A 89 15.04 -5.45 -14.01
C GLN A 89 13.62 -4.97 -14.31
N ILE A 90 13.44 -3.67 -14.50
CA ILE A 90 12.12 -3.09 -14.82
C ILE A 90 11.44 -3.75 -16.04
N HIS A 91 12.21 -4.27 -17.00
CA HIS A 91 11.69 -4.96 -18.18
C HIS A 91 11.06 -6.33 -17.89
N GLU A 92 11.31 -6.91 -16.71
CA GLU A 92 10.77 -8.20 -16.28
C GLU A 92 9.38 -8.06 -15.63
N TRP A 93 8.80 -6.85 -15.55
CA TRP A 93 7.43 -6.64 -15.04
C TRP A 93 6.38 -7.57 -15.67
N PRO A 94 6.32 -7.75 -17.02
CA PRO A 94 5.38 -8.69 -17.62
C PRO A 94 5.57 -10.12 -17.12
N ASP A 95 6.83 -10.58 -17.00
CA ASP A 95 7.14 -11.92 -16.51
C ASP A 95 6.71 -12.08 -15.03
N LYS A 96 6.89 -11.04 -14.21
CA LYS A 96 6.40 -11.02 -12.82
C LYS A 96 4.88 -11.10 -12.71
N LEU A 97 4.14 -10.52 -13.65
CA LEU A 97 2.68 -10.71 -13.69
C LEU A 97 2.33 -12.15 -14.10
N GLU A 98 3.00 -12.71 -15.10
CA GLU A 98 2.76 -14.09 -15.56
C GLU A 98 3.10 -15.14 -14.48
N GLU A 99 4.18 -14.95 -13.73
CA GLU A 99 4.55 -15.79 -12.58
C GLU A 99 3.40 -15.90 -11.57
N ILE A 100 2.68 -14.81 -11.32
CA ILE A 100 1.53 -14.77 -10.40
C ILE A 100 0.25 -15.30 -11.06
N ARG A 101 -0.03 -14.94 -12.32
CA ARG A 101 -1.17 -15.49 -13.08
C ARG A 101 -1.11 -17.01 -13.20
N ALA A 102 0.10 -17.60 -13.21
CA ALA A 102 0.29 -19.04 -13.21
C ALA A 102 -0.19 -19.75 -11.92
N VAL A 103 -0.46 -18.99 -10.84
CA VAL A 103 -0.80 -19.57 -9.52
C VAL A 103 -2.13 -19.09 -8.95
N THR A 104 -2.78 -18.11 -9.58
CA THR A 104 -4.10 -17.62 -9.19
C THR A 104 -4.90 -17.10 -10.40
N ASN A 105 -6.22 -17.17 -10.31
CA ASN A 105 -7.14 -16.57 -11.28
C ASN A 105 -7.71 -15.21 -10.82
N LEU A 106 -7.29 -14.72 -9.64
CA LEU A 106 -7.73 -13.42 -9.16
C LEU A 106 -7.21 -12.29 -10.06
N PRO A 107 -8.01 -11.24 -10.30
CA PRO A 107 -7.51 -10.00 -10.88
C PRO A 107 -6.28 -9.49 -10.13
N LEU A 108 -5.33 -8.93 -10.89
CA LEU A 108 -4.07 -8.40 -10.37
C LEU A 108 -4.08 -6.89 -10.38
N TRP A 109 -3.67 -6.28 -9.27
CA TRP A 109 -3.38 -4.86 -9.14
C TRP A 109 -1.90 -4.65 -8.84
N VAL A 110 -1.31 -3.58 -9.37
CA VAL A 110 -0.02 -3.07 -8.89
C VAL A 110 -0.32 -1.91 -7.94
N SER A 111 -0.37 -2.20 -6.64
CA SER A 111 -0.80 -1.24 -5.61
C SER A 111 0.30 -0.35 -5.08
N GLU A 112 1.57 -0.67 -5.37
CA GLU A 112 2.70 0.23 -5.22
C GLU A 112 3.75 -0.07 -6.29
N VAL A 113 4.12 0.96 -7.04
CA VAL A 113 5.29 0.96 -7.92
C VAL A 113 5.88 2.35 -7.94
N GLY A 114 7.20 2.46 -7.98
CA GLY A 114 7.84 3.76 -7.97
C GLY A 114 9.32 3.67 -8.24
N VAL A 115 9.94 4.83 -8.34
CA VAL A 115 11.37 4.98 -8.57
C VAL A 115 11.92 6.11 -7.72
N SER A 116 12.97 5.82 -6.95
CA SER A 116 13.63 6.80 -6.11
C SER A 116 14.48 7.77 -6.94
N THR A 117 14.40 9.06 -6.61
CA THR A 117 15.29 10.09 -7.17
C THR A 117 16.59 10.23 -6.38
N PHE A 118 16.93 9.30 -5.49
CA PHE A 118 18.14 9.38 -4.65
C PHE A 118 19.42 9.66 -5.44
N GLY A 119 19.56 9.06 -6.63
CA GLY A 119 20.70 9.28 -7.51
C GLY A 119 20.55 10.46 -8.47
N ALA A 120 19.37 10.62 -9.08
CA ALA A 120 19.03 11.68 -10.02
C ALA A 120 17.51 11.71 -10.29
N GLU A 121 16.93 12.87 -10.59
CA GLU A 121 15.49 12.99 -10.87
C GLU A 121 15.09 12.40 -12.22
N GLU A 122 16.00 12.40 -13.19
CA GLU A 122 15.81 11.85 -14.53
C GLU A 122 15.53 10.34 -14.51
N VAL A 123 16.05 9.62 -13.51
CA VAL A 123 15.79 8.18 -13.34
C VAL A 123 14.32 7.93 -13.03
N GLN A 124 13.67 8.81 -12.25
CA GLN A 124 12.24 8.70 -11.96
C GLN A 124 11.40 9.02 -13.20
N VAL A 125 11.82 9.96 -14.04
CA VAL A 125 11.16 10.24 -15.33
C VAL A 125 11.21 8.99 -16.23
N PHE A 126 12.40 8.42 -16.43
CA PHE A 126 12.55 7.16 -17.19
C PHE A 126 11.67 6.04 -16.59
N GLY A 127 11.74 5.88 -15.27
CA GLY A 127 11.00 4.88 -14.52
C GLY A 127 9.49 4.99 -14.67
N LEU A 128 8.95 6.21 -14.59
CA LEU A 128 7.53 6.50 -14.75
C LEU A 128 7.04 6.10 -16.15
N HIS A 129 7.71 6.60 -17.20
CA HIS A 129 7.37 6.27 -18.59
C HIS A 129 7.43 4.76 -18.84
N ARG A 130 8.51 4.11 -18.41
CA ARG A 130 8.69 2.68 -18.66
C ARG A 130 7.72 1.81 -17.86
N THR A 131 7.39 2.21 -16.63
CA THR A 131 6.37 1.53 -15.82
C THR A 131 5.00 1.63 -16.47
N ALA A 132 4.61 2.84 -16.92
CA ALA A 132 3.33 3.05 -17.58
C ALA A 132 3.23 2.22 -18.88
N GLU A 133 4.28 2.18 -19.70
CA GLU A 133 4.34 1.36 -20.91
C GLU A 133 4.15 -0.13 -20.62
N LEU A 134 4.78 -0.65 -19.56
CA LEU A 134 4.77 -2.07 -19.24
C LEU A 134 3.51 -2.54 -18.52
N LEU A 135 2.85 -1.67 -17.74
CA LEU A 135 1.73 -2.06 -16.87
C LEU A 135 0.35 -1.61 -17.37
N ARG A 136 0.26 -0.53 -18.16
CA ARG A 136 -1.04 -0.07 -18.68
C ARG A 136 -1.65 -1.15 -19.56
N GLY A 137 -2.91 -1.48 -19.28
CA GLY A 137 -3.64 -2.55 -19.97
C GLY A 137 -3.25 -3.97 -19.57
N GLN A 138 -2.25 -4.15 -18.69
CA GLN A 138 -1.91 -5.46 -18.11
C GLN A 138 -2.62 -5.70 -16.78
N VAL A 139 -2.89 -4.66 -16.00
CA VAL A 139 -3.55 -4.75 -14.69
C VAL A 139 -4.62 -3.67 -14.57
N ASP A 140 -5.63 -3.91 -13.72
CA ASP A 140 -6.79 -3.01 -13.58
C ASP A 140 -6.47 -1.73 -12.79
N ARG A 141 -5.42 -1.78 -11.94
CA ARG A 141 -4.95 -0.66 -11.14
C ARG A 141 -3.43 -0.63 -11.09
N VAL A 142 -2.88 0.56 -11.28
CA VAL A 142 -1.47 0.89 -11.04
C VAL A 142 -1.44 2.11 -10.11
N HIS A 143 -0.76 2.01 -8.97
CA HIS A 143 -0.59 3.13 -8.04
C HIS A 143 0.89 3.50 -7.92
N TRP A 144 1.21 4.74 -8.30
CA TRP A 144 2.55 5.28 -8.18
C TRP A 144 2.86 5.66 -6.73
N TYR A 145 3.92 5.10 -6.15
CA TYR A 145 4.46 5.47 -4.86
C TYR A 145 5.65 6.43 -5.06
N SER A 146 5.56 7.70 -4.66
CA SER A 146 4.48 8.37 -3.91
C SER A 146 4.22 9.80 -4.39
N LEU A 147 3.26 10.51 -3.78
CA LEU A 147 3.07 11.94 -4.05
C LEU A 147 4.20 12.76 -3.43
N TYR A 148 4.48 12.60 -2.14
CA TYR A 148 5.52 13.31 -1.43
C TYR A 148 6.69 12.41 -1.09
N ASP A 149 7.88 13.00 -1.11
CA ASP A 149 9.03 12.47 -0.40
C ASP A 149 8.69 12.29 1.08
N LEU A 150 9.22 11.20 1.65
CA LEU A 150 9.16 10.99 3.08
C LEU A 150 10.05 12.04 3.76
N PRO A 151 9.53 12.81 4.73
CA PRO A 151 10.33 13.77 5.46
C PRO A 151 11.53 13.10 6.12
N ARG A 152 12.72 13.71 6.02
CA ARG A 152 13.94 13.11 6.62
C ARG A 152 13.88 12.99 8.14
N ALA A 153 13.05 13.81 8.77
CA ALA A 153 12.81 13.76 10.21
C ALA A 153 11.87 12.60 10.62
N TRP A 154 11.22 11.94 9.67
CA TRP A 154 10.26 10.86 9.92
C TRP A 154 10.93 9.49 9.73
N PRO A 155 10.49 8.46 10.46
CA PRO A 155 11.03 7.12 10.29
C PRO A 155 10.55 6.50 8.96
N ALA A 156 11.49 5.93 8.20
CA ALA A 156 11.14 4.99 7.13
C ALA A 156 10.80 3.63 7.74
N THR A 157 9.82 2.93 7.15
CA THR A 157 9.40 1.58 7.59
C THR A 157 10.42 0.55 7.11
N THR A 158 11.54 0.44 7.82
CA THR A 158 12.60 -0.55 7.54
C THR A 158 13.13 -1.18 8.82
N ARG A 159 13.78 -2.34 8.72
CA ARG A 159 14.27 -3.11 9.88
C ARG A 159 15.63 -2.62 10.35
N HIS A 160 16.55 -2.35 9.43
CA HIS A 160 17.96 -2.15 9.72
C HIS A 160 18.44 -0.72 9.49
N ARG A 161 17.54 0.18 9.06
CA ARG A 161 17.81 1.61 8.84
C ARG A 161 19.09 1.81 8.03
N GLU A 162 20.03 2.64 8.52
CA GLU A 162 21.27 2.97 7.83
C GLU A 162 22.15 1.76 7.50
N ALA A 163 21.99 0.62 8.20
CA ALA A 163 22.74 -0.61 7.89
C ALA A 163 22.33 -1.25 6.55
N GLU A 164 21.22 -0.83 5.94
CA GLU A 164 20.80 -1.23 4.59
C GLU A 164 21.54 -0.43 3.50
N GLY A 165 22.41 0.51 3.88
CA GLY A 165 23.22 1.31 2.96
C GLY A 165 22.35 2.22 2.10
N SER A 166 22.65 2.30 0.80
CA SER A 166 21.91 3.19 -0.12
C SER A 166 20.42 2.83 -0.24
N ALA A 167 20.04 1.58 0.04
CA ALA A 167 18.65 1.14 0.01
C ALA A 167 17.78 1.90 1.02
N TYR A 168 18.33 2.20 2.20
CA TYR A 168 17.64 2.97 3.23
C TYR A 168 17.33 4.40 2.78
N TYR A 169 18.31 5.07 2.16
CA TYR A 169 18.14 6.46 1.80
C TYR A 169 17.15 6.67 0.65
N ARG A 170 16.92 5.64 -0.19
CA ARG A 170 15.95 5.69 -1.28
C ARG A 170 14.52 5.95 -0.83
N HIS A 171 14.16 5.51 0.39
CA HIS A 171 12.82 5.72 0.96
C HIS A 171 12.44 7.21 1.07
N PHE A 172 13.44 8.10 1.19
CA PHE A 172 13.22 9.54 1.35
C PHE A 172 13.09 10.31 0.04
N TYR A 173 13.15 9.63 -1.12
CA TYR A 173 13.17 10.28 -2.45
C TYR A 173 12.18 9.66 -3.44
N MET A 174 11.11 9.02 -2.96
CA MET A 174 10.10 8.34 -3.80
C MET A 174 9.01 9.27 -4.35
N GLY A 175 8.86 10.47 -3.80
CA GLY A 175 7.80 11.39 -4.17
C GLY A 175 7.96 11.96 -5.56
N LEU A 176 6.83 12.28 -6.20
CA LEU A 176 6.77 13.24 -7.31
C LEU A 176 7.05 14.67 -6.83
N LEU A 177 6.77 14.95 -5.56
CA LEU A 177 7.07 16.20 -4.87
C LEU A 177 8.16 15.95 -3.82
N ARG A 178 8.98 16.96 -3.58
CA ARG A 178 9.92 16.97 -2.45
C ARG A 178 9.17 17.13 -1.13
N GLU A 179 9.88 16.97 -0.01
CA GLU A 179 9.33 17.12 1.35
C GLU A 179 8.60 18.45 1.54
N ASP A 180 9.11 19.53 0.94
CA ASP A 180 8.55 20.89 0.99
C ASP A 180 7.39 21.14 0.00
N GLY A 181 7.03 20.14 -0.80
CA GLY A 181 5.98 20.22 -1.82
C GLY A 181 6.41 20.84 -3.15
N SER A 182 7.68 21.18 -3.33
CA SER A 182 8.19 21.58 -4.64
C SER A 182 8.18 20.38 -5.62
N PRO A 183 7.75 20.58 -6.88
CA PRO A 183 7.66 19.49 -7.85
C PRO A 183 9.04 19.02 -8.32
N LYS A 184 9.16 17.71 -8.56
CA LYS A 184 10.28 17.10 -9.28
C LYS A 184 9.97 16.95 -10.77
N LEU A 185 10.98 16.60 -11.56
CA LEU A 185 10.83 16.43 -13.02
C LEU A 185 9.68 15.50 -13.41
N ALA A 186 9.48 14.39 -12.70
CA ALA A 186 8.41 13.43 -13.02
C ALA A 186 6.99 13.99 -12.73
N ALA A 187 6.84 14.93 -11.79
CA ALA A 187 5.53 15.55 -11.50
C ALA A 187 4.99 16.34 -12.69
N GLU A 188 5.88 16.93 -13.50
CA GLU A 188 5.49 17.70 -14.69
C GLU A 188 4.85 16.81 -15.77
N GLN A 189 5.19 15.52 -15.80
CA GLN A 189 4.78 14.57 -16.84
C GLN A 189 3.73 13.56 -16.36
N PHE A 190 3.46 13.47 -15.05
CA PHE A 190 2.56 12.46 -14.50
C PHE A 190 1.12 12.54 -15.07
N HIS A 191 0.66 13.74 -15.41
CA HIS A 191 -0.65 13.97 -16.01
C HIS A 191 -0.84 13.30 -17.39
N GLU A 192 0.25 12.90 -18.06
CA GLU A 192 0.19 12.14 -19.33
C GLU A 192 -0.30 10.69 -19.12
N PHE A 193 -0.24 10.20 -17.87
CA PHE A 193 -0.59 8.83 -17.50
C PHE A 193 -1.86 8.73 -16.67
N THR A 194 -2.46 9.86 -16.29
CA THR A 194 -3.76 9.86 -15.62
C THR A 194 -4.90 9.80 -16.66
N PRO A 195 -6.02 9.12 -16.36
CA PRO A 195 -6.36 8.49 -15.08
C PRO A 195 -5.88 7.04 -14.92
N ASP A 196 -5.10 6.50 -15.87
CA ASP A 196 -4.68 5.09 -15.86
C ASP A 196 -3.76 4.75 -14.67
N LEU A 197 -2.91 5.70 -14.27
CA LEU A 197 -2.11 5.62 -13.04
C LEU A 197 -2.79 6.41 -11.92
N GLY A 198 -3.00 5.73 -10.79
CA GLY A 198 -3.33 6.34 -9.51
C GLY A 198 -2.07 6.68 -8.71
N ILE A 199 -2.26 7.20 -7.50
CA ILE A 199 -1.18 7.46 -6.55
C ILE A 199 -1.36 6.64 -5.28
N CYS A 200 -0.27 6.10 -4.73
CA CYS A 200 -0.20 5.61 -3.37
C CYS A 200 0.44 6.70 -2.49
N GLN A 201 -0.32 7.24 -1.55
CA GLN A 201 0.19 8.19 -0.55
C GLN A 201 -0.32 7.82 0.84
N TRP A 202 0.60 7.43 1.71
CA TRP A 202 0.29 7.27 3.13
C TRP A 202 0.27 8.63 3.81
N PHE A 203 -0.83 8.97 4.48
CA PHE A 203 -0.91 10.16 5.34
C PHE A 203 -0.70 9.74 6.78
N HIS A 204 0.41 10.17 7.38
CA HIS A 204 0.69 9.92 8.79
C HIS A 204 -0.36 10.61 9.68
N PHE A 205 -0.50 10.16 10.92
CA PHE A 205 -1.39 10.80 11.89
C PHE A 205 -1.12 12.30 11.98
N GLU A 206 -2.16 13.11 11.79
CA GLU A 206 -2.10 14.58 11.75
C GLU A 206 -1.17 15.17 10.69
N ASP A 207 -0.93 14.49 9.56
CA ASP A 207 -0.09 15.01 8.47
C ASP A 207 -0.58 16.41 8.01
N PRO A 208 0.22 17.47 8.21
CA PRO A 208 -0.19 18.83 7.88
C PRO A 208 -0.32 19.05 6.37
N ARG A 209 0.28 18.17 5.56
CA ARG A 209 0.32 18.28 4.10
C ARG A 209 -0.99 17.85 3.44
N LEU A 210 -1.93 17.22 4.16
CA LEU A 210 -3.17 16.68 3.58
C LEU A 210 -3.89 17.66 2.64
N GLY A 211 -4.05 18.92 3.05
CA GLY A 211 -4.77 19.91 2.25
C GLY A 211 -4.07 20.26 0.93
N GLU A 212 -2.75 20.44 0.96
CA GLU A 212 -1.94 20.67 -0.25
C GLU A 212 -1.86 19.40 -1.11
N ALA A 213 -1.79 18.23 -0.48
CA ALA A 213 -1.77 16.95 -1.17
C ALA A 213 -3.00 16.76 -2.04
N VAL A 214 -4.20 17.04 -1.51
CA VAL A 214 -5.46 16.98 -2.26
C VAL A 214 -5.40 17.88 -3.50
N ARG A 215 -4.92 19.13 -3.36
CA ARG A 215 -4.77 20.06 -4.50
C ARG A 215 -3.82 19.52 -5.56
N TRP A 216 -2.71 18.91 -5.14
CA TRP A 216 -1.77 18.31 -6.07
C TRP A 216 -2.35 17.08 -6.78
N LEU A 217 -3.06 16.21 -6.06
CA LEU A 217 -3.74 15.04 -6.64
C LEU A 217 -4.76 15.48 -7.71
N GLU A 218 -5.57 16.51 -7.43
CA GLU A 218 -6.49 17.10 -8.40
C GLU A 218 -5.75 17.69 -9.61
N ARG A 219 -4.67 18.45 -9.37
CA ARG A 219 -3.85 19.06 -10.43
C ARG A 219 -3.20 18.02 -11.35
N LEU A 220 -2.80 16.88 -10.81
CA LEU A 220 -2.20 15.78 -11.56
C LEU A 220 -3.26 14.94 -12.32
N GLY A 221 -4.56 15.21 -12.12
CA GLY A 221 -5.64 14.45 -12.72
C GLY A 221 -5.84 13.07 -12.10
N VAL A 222 -5.38 12.86 -10.86
CA VAL A 222 -5.49 11.56 -10.18
C VAL A 222 -6.96 11.22 -9.93
N ARG A 223 -7.35 10.01 -10.34
CA ARG A 223 -8.67 9.45 -10.07
C ARG A 223 -8.64 8.42 -8.94
N TYR A 224 -7.68 7.50 -8.98
CA TYR A 224 -7.52 6.43 -8.00
C TYR A 224 -6.43 6.79 -6.98
N LEU A 225 -6.77 6.74 -5.70
CA LEU A 225 -5.86 7.01 -4.60
C LEU A 225 -5.82 5.81 -3.66
N ARG A 226 -4.63 5.26 -3.43
CA ARG A 226 -4.40 4.32 -2.34
C ARG A 226 -3.82 5.05 -1.14
N THR A 227 -4.46 4.86 0.01
CA THR A 227 -3.98 5.35 1.31
C THR A 227 -4.38 4.36 2.41
N GLY A 228 -4.32 4.73 3.68
CA GLY A 228 -4.83 3.85 4.74
C GLY A 228 -5.16 4.52 6.06
N LEU A 229 -5.88 3.76 6.89
CA LEU A 229 -6.17 4.10 8.28
C LEU A 229 -5.42 3.13 9.18
N SER A 230 -4.59 3.69 10.05
CA SER A 230 -3.74 2.91 10.93
C SER A 230 -4.52 2.34 12.12
N TRP A 231 -4.70 1.02 12.23
CA TRP A 231 -5.26 0.39 13.43
C TRP A 231 -4.38 0.71 14.65
N ALA A 232 -3.06 0.73 14.51
CA ALA A 232 -2.12 1.15 15.54
C ALA A 232 -2.34 2.61 15.97
N ASP A 233 -2.69 3.52 15.06
CA ASP A 233 -3.00 4.91 15.44
C ASP A 233 -4.41 5.07 15.99
N SER A 234 -5.31 4.08 15.82
CA SER A 234 -6.70 4.17 16.30
C SER A 234 -6.84 4.31 17.81
N ILE A 235 -5.80 3.95 18.57
CA ILE A 235 -5.74 4.11 20.03
C ILE A 235 -5.21 5.48 20.48
N ARG A 236 -4.75 6.32 19.54
CA ARG A 236 -4.28 7.67 19.87
C ARG A 236 -5.45 8.58 20.25
N PRO A 237 -5.25 9.55 21.16
CA PRO A 237 -6.20 10.63 21.36
C PRO A 237 -6.50 11.36 20.03
N GLY A 238 -7.78 11.56 19.70
CA GLY A 238 -8.19 12.24 18.46
C GLY A 238 -8.08 11.40 17.18
N ALA A 239 -7.77 10.10 17.26
CA ALA A 239 -7.64 9.23 16.10
C ALA A 239 -8.83 9.28 15.13
N GLN A 240 -10.04 9.18 15.68
CA GLN A 240 -11.26 9.18 14.88
C GLN A 240 -11.52 10.54 14.20
N ASP A 241 -11.23 11.65 14.87
CA ASP A 241 -11.36 13.00 14.29
C ASP A 241 -10.37 13.20 13.14
N TRP A 242 -9.15 12.68 13.28
CA TRP A 242 -8.17 12.65 12.20
C TRP A 242 -8.64 11.82 11.01
N PHE A 243 -9.13 10.60 11.25
CA PHE A 243 -9.64 9.73 10.18
C PHE A 243 -10.81 10.40 9.45
N ASP A 244 -11.71 11.07 10.17
CA ASP A 244 -12.83 11.82 9.57
C ASP A 244 -12.35 12.97 8.69
N ARG A 245 -11.37 13.74 9.18
CA ARG A 245 -10.77 14.83 8.41
C ARG A 245 -10.10 14.31 7.14
N GLN A 246 -9.36 13.21 7.25
CA GLN A 246 -8.70 12.59 6.10
C GLN A 246 -9.73 12.11 5.09
N MET A 247 -10.66 11.26 5.49
CA MET A 247 -11.63 10.65 4.58
C MET A 247 -12.54 11.70 3.92
N ARG A 248 -12.92 12.77 4.63
CA ARG A 248 -13.65 13.90 4.05
C ARG A 248 -12.83 14.62 2.98
N ALA A 249 -11.56 14.88 3.23
CA ALA A 249 -10.69 15.55 2.26
C ALA A 249 -10.47 14.71 0.99
N LEU A 250 -10.58 13.38 1.10
CA LEU A 250 -10.38 12.43 0.00
C LEU A 250 -11.67 12.01 -0.70
N GLU A 251 -12.82 12.61 -0.36
CA GLU A 251 -14.10 12.38 -1.04
C GLU A 251 -14.03 12.47 -2.58
N PRO A 252 -13.27 13.42 -3.18
CA PRO A 252 -13.16 13.56 -4.64
C PRO A 252 -12.53 12.37 -5.39
N PHE A 253 -11.81 11.47 -4.70
CA PHE A 253 -11.06 10.38 -5.33
C PHE A 253 -11.73 9.03 -5.15
N GLU A 254 -11.44 8.06 -6.01
CA GLU A 254 -11.77 6.65 -5.79
C GLU A 254 -10.69 6.02 -4.91
N VAL A 255 -11.03 5.71 -3.65
CA VAL A 255 -10.05 5.38 -2.61
C VAL A 255 -9.96 3.88 -2.38
N THR A 256 -8.78 3.29 -2.61
CA THR A 256 -8.43 1.99 -2.04
C THR A 256 -7.91 2.21 -0.62
N LEU A 257 -8.69 1.81 0.38
CA LEU A 257 -8.38 2.03 1.79
C LEU A 257 -7.62 0.85 2.38
N THR A 258 -6.38 1.05 2.80
CA THR A 258 -5.55 0.00 3.41
C THR A 258 -5.69 0.03 4.93
N PHE A 259 -5.87 -1.14 5.54
CA PHE A 259 -5.83 -1.31 6.99
C PHE A 259 -4.56 -2.07 7.40
N CYS A 260 -3.73 -1.40 8.20
CA CYS A 260 -2.54 -1.85 8.94
C CYS A 260 -2.41 -0.87 10.11
N PHE A 261 -1.49 -0.86 11.06
CA PHE A 261 -0.69 -1.93 11.65
C PHE A 261 -1.28 -2.34 13.01
N THR A 262 -0.71 -3.33 13.69
CA THR A 262 -1.20 -3.80 15.00
C THR A 262 -0.89 -2.77 16.10
N PRO A 263 -1.85 -2.36 16.95
CA PRO A 263 -1.53 -1.62 18.17
C PRO A 263 -0.58 -2.45 19.06
N GLU A 264 0.44 -1.84 19.68
CA GLU A 264 1.43 -2.57 20.49
C GLU A 264 0.79 -3.45 21.59
N GLY A 265 -0.31 -2.99 22.18
CA GLY A 265 -1.06 -3.74 23.20
C GLY A 265 -1.77 -4.99 22.67
N GLU A 266 -2.08 -5.05 21.38
CA GLU A 266 -2.83 -6.13 20.72
C GLU A 266 -1.93 -7.19 20.07
N GLY A 267 -0.64 -6.89 19.87
CA GLY A 267 0.32 -7.80 19.24
C GLY A 267 0.80 -8.94 20.15
N ILE A 268 1.17 -10.07 19.57
CA ILE A 268 1.85 -11.17 20.31
C ILE A 268 3.13 -10.63 20.97
N ARG A 269 3.87 -9.78 20.27
CA ARG A 269 4.92 -8.90 20.79
C ARG A 269 4.44 -7.44 20.74
N PRO A 270 4.96 -6.56 21.61
CA PRO A 270 4.61 -5.14 21.60
C PRO A 270 5.30 -4.42 20.43
N ASN A 271 4.82 -4.71 19.21
CA ASN A 271 5.33 -4.14 17.97
C ASN A 271 4.22 -4.09 16.92
N HIS A 272 4.23 -3.06 16.09
CA HIS A 272 3.23 -2.82 15.06
C HIS A 272 3.21 -3.88 13.94
N THR A 273 4.34 -4.55 13.69
CA THR A 273 4.41 -5.66 12.73
C THR A 273 4.00 -7.00 13.33
N SER A 274 3.79 -7.07 14.65
CA SER A 274 3.46 -8.33 15.30
C SER A 274 2.06 -8.80 14.90
N PRO A 275 1.86 -10.10 14.59
CA PRO A 275 0.53 -10.65 14.46
C PRO A 275 -0.31 -10.34 15.71
N PRO A 276 -1.58 -9.94 15.56
CA PRO A 276 -2.42 -9.68 16.72
C PRO A 276 -2.72 -10.98 17.47
N ARG A 277 -2.87 -10.88 18.80
CA ARG A 277 -3.31 -11.99 19.65
C ARG A 277 -4.73 -12.44 19.30
N ASN A 278 -5.56 -11.51 18.82
CA ASN A 278 -6.94 -11.74 18.41
C ASN A 278 -7.21 -11.10 17.04
N ALA A 279 -7.35 -11.94 16.01
CA ALA A 279 -7.72 -11.49 14.66
C ALA A 279 -9.08 -10.78 14.62
N GLN A 280 -10.01 -11.11 15.53
CA GLN A 280 -11.33 -10.47 15.58
C GLN A 280 -11.22 -8.97 15.93
N ALA A 281 -10.25 -8.57 16.75
CA ALA A 281 -10.08 -7.16 17.11
C ALA A 281 -9.71 -6.30 15.89
N PHE A 282 -8.88 -6.83 14.99
CA PHE A 282 -8.59 -6.19 13.70
C PHE A 282 -9.83 -6.17 12.80
N ALA A 283 -10.58 -7.28 12.74
CA ALA A 283 -11.80 -7.37 11.96
C ALA A 283 -12.89 -6.36 12.42
N ASP A 284 -13.03 -6.17 13.73
CA ASP A 284 -13.94 -5.19 14.34
C ASP A 284 -13.53 -3.76 13.98
N PHE A 285 -12.22 -3.47 14.00
CA PHE A 285 -11.70 -2.20 13.50
C PHE A 285 -12.05 -1.99 12.03
N CYS A 286 -11.78 -2.97 11.16
CA CYS A 286 -12.12 -2.89 9.73
C CYS A 286 -13.62 -2.62 9.54
N ALA A 287 -14.50 -3.38 10.20
CA ALA A 287 -15.95 -3.19 10.12
C ALA A 287 -16.37 -1.78 10.57
N ALA A 288 -15.82 -1.28 11.69
CA ALA A 288 -16.13 0.05 12.19
C ALA A 288 -15.75 1.15 11.18
N GLN A 289 -14.57 1.05 10.54
CA GLN A 289 -14.14 2.03 9.55
C GLN A 289 -14.95 1.91 8.25
N ILE A 290 -15.26 0.70 7.79
CA ILE A 290 -16.08 0.48 6.59
C ILE A 290 -17.50 1.00 6.79
N ARG A 291 -18.15 0.71 7.93
CA ARG A 291 -19.49 1.24 8.25
C ARG A 291 -19.54 2.76 8.18
N ARG A 292 -18.41 3.42 8.50
CA ARG A 292 -18.31 4.87 8.56
C ARG A 292 -18.03 5.52 7.21
N TYR A 293 -17.21 4.89 6.36
CA TYR A 293 -16.63 5.56 5.18
C TYR A 293 -16.98 4.95 3.83
N ALA A 294 -17.65 3.80 3.78
CA ALA A 294 -18.04 3.12 2.55
C ALA A 294 -19.57 2.94 2.46
#